data_AF-A0A7W7T7B6-F1
#
_entry.id   AF-A0A7W7T7B6-F1
#
_cell.length_a   1.000
_cell.length_b   1.000
_cell.length_c   1.000
_cell.angle_alpha   90.00
_cell.angle_beta   90.00
_cell.angle_gamma   90.00
#
_symmetry.space_group_name_H-M   'P 1'
#
loop_
_entity.id
_entity.type
_entity.pdbx_description
1 polymer ?
#
loop_
_entity_poly.entity_id
_entity_poly.type
_entity_poly.pdbx_seq_one_letter_code
_entity_poly.pdbx_strand_id
1 'polypeptide(L)'
;MHVVEETEDRTTRTAAATMTALAGPSRGSAELSTWRVRMSAGTESPPHVVDRDQVWMPVAGTFAFTTPDGSAEVTAGQAVVVAAGEERRFRTVDGPAEALVCMHPDGRAGVVGSGESHPLPWAG
;
A
#
# COMPACT_ATOMS: atom_id res chain seq x y z
N MET A 1 -13.72 12.34 17.21
CA MET A 1 -12.82 12.90 16.17
C MET A 1 -11.41 12.77 16.70
N HIS A 2 -10.52 12.13 15.94
CA HIS A 2 -9.15 11.85 16.33
C HIS A 2 -8.22 12.36 15.23
N VAL A 3 -7.22 13.17 15.61
CA VAL A 3 -6.13 13.54 14.70
C VAL A 3 -5.00 12.55 14.94
N VAL A 4 -4.44 12.07 13.84
CA VAL A 4 -3.42 11.02 13.88
C VAL A 4 -2.16 11.54 13.22
N GLU A 5 -1.09 11.63 14.01
CA GLU A 5 0.23 12.02 13.53
C GLU A 5 1.04 10.81 13.05
N GLU A 6 1.94 11.06 12.10
CA GLU A 6 2.94 10.09 11.69
C GLU A 6 4.03 10.01 12.75
N THR A 7 4.37 8.79 13.16
CA THR A 7 5.38 8.54 14.18
C THR A 7 6.23 7.32 13.82
N GLU A 8 7.43 7.24 14.40
CA GLU A 8 8.38 6.16 14.14
C GLU A 8 7.88 4.79 14.62
N ASP A 9 7.24 4.72 15.78
CA ASP A 9 6.62 3.49 16.33
C ASP A 9 5.49 2.94 15.45
N ARG A 10 4.99 3.75 14.52
CA ARG A 10 3.91 3.40 13.58
C ARG A 10 4.38 3.25 12.15
N THR A 11 5.69 3.20 11.96
CA THR A 11 6.34 3.14 10.67
C THR A 11 7.03 1.79 10.49
N THR A 12 6.59 1.04 9.48
CA THR A 12 7.26 -0.19 9.04
C THR A 12 8.14 0.13 7.84
N ARG A 13 9.42 -0.24 7.89
CA ARG A 13 10.35 -0.07 6.78
C ARG A 13 10.70 -1.42 6.18
N THR A 14 10.64 -1.49 4.87
CA THR A 14 11.10 -2.61 4.06
C THR A 14 12.15 -2.13 3.07
N ALA A 15 12.79 -3.04 2.34
CA ALA A 15 13.66 -2.65 1.23
C ALA A 15 12.89 -1.90 0.11
N ALA A 16 11.59 -2.17 -0.05
CA ALA A 16 10.79 -1.61 -1.13
C ALA A 16 10.13 -0.27 -0.77
N ALA A 17 9.73 -0.08 0.49
CA ALA A 17 8.96 1.09 0.89
C ALA A 17 8.97 1.31 2.41
N THR A 18 8.62 2.54 2.78
CA THR A 18 8.24 2.92 4.15
C THR A 18 6.72 3.05 4.22
N MET A 19 6.09 2.33 5.16
CA MET A 19 4.65 2.34 5.39
C MET A 19 4.36 2.95 6.77
N THR A 20 3.63 4.06 6.81
CA THR A 20 3.25 4.72 8.07
C THR A 20 1.75 4.62 8.27
N ALA A 21 1.33 3.92 9.33
CA ALA A 21 -0.09 3.71 9.62
C ALA A 21 -0.76 5.02 10.04
N LEU A 22 -1.88 5.39 9.42
CA LEU A 22 -2.65 6.62 9.71
C LEU A 22 -4.01 6.32 10.36
N ALA A 23 -4.74 5.31 9.87
CA ALA A 23 -6.00 4.85 10.44
C ALA A 23 -6.05 3.32 10.48
N GLY A 24 -6.79 2.77 11.44
CA GLY A 24 -7.01 1.33 11.64
C GLY A 24 -7.73 1.08 12.97
N PRO A 25 -8.13 -0.18 13.27
CA PRO A 25 -8.90 -0.51 14.47
C PRO A 25 -8.24 -0.04 15.77
N SER A 26 -6.94 -0.24 15.91
CA SER A 26 -6.15 0.25 17.06
C SER A 26 -6.06 1.78 17.18
N ARG A 27 -6.58 2.52 16.19
CA ARG A 27 -6.44 3.98 16.02
C ARG A 27 -7.79 4.70 15.88
N GLY A 28 -8.89 4.02 16.23
CA GLY A 28 -10.23 4.60 16.25
C GLY A 28 -10.98 4.56 14.91
N SER A 29 -10.50 3.76 13.94
CA SER A 29 -11.20 3.49 12.68
C SER A 29 -11.46 1.99 12.53
N ALA A 30 -12.68 1.56 12.83
CA ALA A 30 -13.05 0.14 12.81
C ALA A 30 -13.35 -0.40 11.41
N GLU A 31 -13.67 0.46 10.45
CA GLU A 31 -14.14 0.08 9.10
C GLU A 31 -13.08 0.29 8.02
N LEU A 32 -12.06 1.10 8.30
CA LEU A 32 -11.05 1.50 7.33
C LEU A 32 -9.66 1.53 7.95
N SER A 33 -8.72 0.90 7.26
CA SER A 33 -7.29 1.04 7.51
C SER A 33 -6.67 1.87 6.41
N THR A 34 -5.93 2.91 6.80
CA THR A 34 -5.25 3.81 5.87
C THR A 34 -3.81 3.99 6.30
N TRP A 35 -2.89 3.97 5.35
CA TRP A 35 -1.48 4.23 5.59
C TRP A 35 -0.89 5.06 4.46
N ARG A 36 0.24 5.68 4.74
CA ARG A 36 1.08 6.32 3.72
C ARG A 36 2.16 5.35 3.28
N VAL A 37 2.41 5.30 1.98
CA VAL A 37 3.53 4.59 1.37
C VAL A 37 4.49 5.60 0.79
N ARG A 38 5.77 5.52 1.15
CA ARG A 38 6.88 6.28 0.54
C ARG A 38 7.90 5.34 -0.06
N MET A 39 8.28 5.60 -1.31
CA MET A 39 9.29 4.83 -2.05
C MET A 39 10.40 5.74 -2.57
N SER A 40 11.64 5.26 -2.47
CA SER A 40 12.79 5.91 -3.10
C SER A 40 12.77 5.70 -4.62
N ALA A 41 13.43 6.58 -5.36
CA ALA A 41 13.57 6.45 -6.80
C ALA A 41 14.23 5.12 -7.19
N GLY A 42 13.74 4.49 -8.26
CA GLY A 42 14.25 3.23 -8.78
C GLY A 42 13.83 2.00 -7.97
N THR A 43 12.90 2.14 -7.03
CA THR A 43 12.45 1.02 -6.17
C THR A 43 11.27 0.30 -6.78
N GLU A 44 11.20 -1.01 -6.56
CA GLU A 44 10.14 -1.90 -7.04
C GLU A 44 9.75 -2.89 -5.94
N SER A 45 8.46 -3.20 -5.85
CA SER A 45 7.95 -4.20 -4.92
C SER A 45 8.15 -5.64 -5.46
N PRO A 46 8.29 -6.64 -4.58
CA PRO A 46 8.01 -8.01 -4.97
C PRO A 46 6.57 -8.18 -5.47
N PRO A 47 6.27 -9.24 -6.24
CA PRO A 47 4.89 -9.58 -6.57
C PRO A 47 4.15 -10.05 -5.32
N HIS A 48 3.02 -9.42 -5.04
CA HIS A 48 2.20 -9.70 -3.86
C HIS A 48 0.73 -9.85 -4.23
N VAL A 49 0.01 -10.60 -3.39
CA VAL A 49 -1.45 -10.65 -3.38
C VAL A 49 -1.92 -10.20 -2.01
N VAL A 50 -3.02 -9.44 -1.98
CA VAL A 50 -3.71 -9.06 -0.74
C VAL A 50 -5.16 -9.54 -0.83
N ASP A 51 -5.68 -10.12 0.25
CA ASP A 51 -7.02 -10.71 0.29
C ASP A 51 -8.17 -9.70 0.45
N ARG A 52 -7.88 -8.41 0.32
CA ARG A 52 -8.82 -7.28 0.37
C ARG A 52 -8.46 -6.29 -0.72
N ASP A 53 -9.49 -5.60 -1.22
CA ASP A 53 -9.32 -4.50 -2.17
C ASP A 53 -8.41 -3.43 -1.58
N GLN A 54 -7.46 -2.96 -2.38
CA GLN A 54 -6.61 -1.84 -2.03
C GLN A 54 -6.85 -0.68 -2.99
N VAL A 55 -7.11 0.51 -2.44
CA VAL A 55 -7.18 1.74 -3.22
C VAL A 55 -5.92 2.54 -2.96
N TRP A 56 -5.11 2.71 -3.99
CA TRP A 56 -3.88 3.50 -3.95
C TRP A 56 -4.13 4.86 -4.59
N MET A 57 -3.84 5.92 -3.85
CA MET A 57 -3.98 7.31 -4.28
C MET A 57 -2.63 8.00 -4.18
N PRO A 58 -1.85 8.07 -5.27
CA PRO A 58 -0.64 8.85 -5.28
C PRO A 58 -0.92 10.31 -4.91
N VAL A 59 -0.04 10.88 -4.11
CA VAL A 59 -0.06 12.29 -3.71
C VAL A 59 1.19 13.03 -4.15
N ALA A 60 2.25 12.30 -4.51
CA ALA A 60 3.45 12.82 -5.14
C ALA A 60 4.14 11.74 -5.99
N GLY A 61 4.79 12.14 -7.08
CA GLY A 61 5.46 11.22 -8.00
C GLY A 61 4.49 10.35 -8.79
N THR A 62 5.04 9.34 -9.46
CA THR A 62 4.30 8.41 -10.32
C THR A 62 4.68 6.98 -9.97
N PHE A 63 3.66 6.14 -9.82
CA PHE A 63 3.78 4.71 -9.65
C PHE A 63 3.40 4.02 -10.96
N ALA A 64 4.18 3.01 -11.38
CA ALA A 64 3.74 2.06 -12.40
C ALA A 64 3.26 0.79 -11.70
N PHE A 65 2.00 0.43 -11.90
CA PHE A 65 1.41 -0.83 -11.45
C PHE A 65 1.42 -1.83 -12.60
N THR A 66 1.69 -3.09 -12.28
CA THR A 66 1.55 -4.23 -13.19
C THR A 66 0.74 -5.30 -12.49
N THR A 67 -0.29 -5.79 -13.18
CA THR A 67 -1.12 -6.93 -12.79
C THR A 67 -1.27 -7.87 -14.01
N PRO A 68 -1.87 -9.07 -13.86
CA PRO A 68 -2.11 -9.96 -14.99
C PRO A 68 -2.93 -9.32 -16.13
N ASP A 69 -3.78 -8.34 -15.81
CA ASP A 69 -4.64 -7.65 -16.78
C ASP A 69 -3.94 -6.48 -17.50
N GLY A 70 -2.76 -6.08 -17.05
CA GLY A 70 -1.91 -5.10 -17.73
C GLY A 70 -1.10 -4.20 -16.80
N SER A 71 -0.57 -3.12 -17.37
CA SER A 71 0.18 -2.11 -16.62
C SER A 71 -0.42 -0.72 -16.79
N ALA A 72 -0.38 0.07 -15.74
CA ALA A 72 -0.82 1.46 -15.75
C ALA A 72 0.11 2.34 -14.90
N GLU A 73 0.36 3.56 -15.37
CA GLU A 73 0.98 4.59 -14.55
C GLU A 73 -0.08 5.43 -13.86
N VAL A 74 0.16 5.73 -12.58
CA VAL A 74 -0.77 6.42 -11.70
C VAL A 74 0.00 7.53 -11.01
N THR A 75 -0.45 8.76 -11.19
CA THR A 75 0.19 9.96 -10.62
C THR A 75 -0.74 10.68 -9.64
N ALA A 76 -0.26 11.78 -9.08
CA ALA A 76 -0.98 12.54 -8.08
C ALA A 76 -2.38 12.98 -8.55
N GLY A 77 -3.39 12.77 -7.69
CA GLY A 77 -4.80 13.07 -7.99
C GLY A 77 -5.56 11.96 -8.72
N GLN A 78 -4.88 10.85 -9.05
CA GLN A 78 -5.51 9.64 -9.58
C GLN A 78 -5.61 8.57 -8.49
N ALA A 79 -6.35 7.50 -8.79
CA ALA A 79 -6.38 6.31 -7.96
C ALA A 79 -6.25 5.06 -8.84
N VAL A 80 -5.66 4.01 -8.29
CA VAL A 80 -5.77 2.65 -8.82
C VAL A 80 -6.39 1.76 -7.75
N VAL A 81 -7.34 0.95 -8.17
CA VAL A 81 -7.95 -0.08 -7.35
C VAL A 81 -7.29 -1.39 -7.74
N VAL A 82 -6.73 -2.10 -6.78
CA VAL A 82 -6.28 -3.48 -6.96
C VAL A 82 -7.26 -4.37 -6.21
N ALA A 83 -7.88 -5.30 -6.94
CA ALA A 83 -8.90 -6.16 -6.38
C ALA A 83 -8.30 -7.18 -5.39
N ALA A 84 -9.10 -7.62 -4.44
CA ALA A 84 -8.75 -8.73 -3.56
C ALA A 84 -8.33 -9.96 -4.37
N GLY A 85 -7.20 -10.57 -4.02
CA GLY A 85 -6.68 -11.74 -4.71
C GLY A 85 -5.88 -11.44 -5.98
N GLU A 86 -5.89 -10.19 -6.47
CA GLU A 86 -5.14 -9.82 -7.67
C GLU A 86 -3.64 -9.71 -7.37
N GLU A 87 -2.84 -10.36 -8.20
CA GLU A 87 -1.39 -10.20 -8.17
C GLU A 87 -1.05 -8.78 -8.60
N ARG A 88 -0.22 -8.11 -7.79
CA ARG A 88 0.31 -6.80 -8.12
C ARG A 88 1.80 -6.70 -7.88
N ARG A 89 2.42 -5.93 -8.78
CA ARG A 89 3.74 -5.35 -8.62
C ARG A 89 3.63 -3.85 -8.86
N PHE A 90 4.39 -3.06 -8.12
CA PHE A 90 4.43 -1.61 -8.30
C PHE A 90 5.86 -1.08 -8.16
N ARG A 91 6.19 -0.05 -8.93
CA ARG A 91 7.50 0.62 -8.89
C ARG A 91 7.34 2.11 -9.03
N THR A 92 8.37 2.85 -8.63
CA THR A 92 8.50 4.27 -8.98
C THR A 92 8.93 4.44 -10.43
N VAL A 93 8.45 5.50 -11.10
CA VAL A 93 8.82 5.81 -12.50
C VAL A 93 9.99 6.81 -12.55
N ASP A 94 9.73 8.11 -12.38
CA ASP A 94 10.71 9.20 -12.60
C ASP A 94 11.17 9.90 -11.31
N GLY A 95 11.30 9.17 -10.21
CA GLY A 95 11.74 9.72 -8.93
C GLY A 95 11.13 9.03 -7.72
N PRO A 96 11.31 9.59 -6.51
CA PRO A 96 10.58 9.11 -5.35
C PRO A 96 9.08 9.32 -5.54
N ALA A 97 8.28 8.45 -4.93
CA ALA A 97 6.82 8.54 -5.01
C ALA A 97 6.16 8.29 -3.65
N GLU A 98 4.99 8.88 -3.47
CA GLU A 98 4.22 8.81 -2.23
C GLU A 98 2.73 8.60 -2.54
N ALA A 99 2.09 7.70 -1.80
CA ALA A 99 0.67 7.42 -1.91
C ALA A 99 0.00 7.28 -0.55
N LEU A 100 -1.28 7.65 -0.49
CA LEU A 100 -2.19 7.17 0.55
C LEU A 100 -2.84 5.89 0.05
N VAL A 101 -2.91 4.88 0.91
CA VAL A 101 -3.53 3.60 0.58
C VAL A 101 -4.56 3.29 1.62
N CYS A 102 -5.75 2.88 1.20
CA CYS A 102 -6.78 2.38 2.09
C CYS A 102 -7.24 0.98 1.71
N MET A 103 -7.75 0.28 2.71
CA MET A 103 -8.21 -1.10 2.65
C MET A 103 -9.17 -1.33 3.82
N HIS A 104 -10.10 -2.27 3.68
CA HIS A 104 -10.81 -2.79 4.85
C HIS A 104 -9.78 -3.36 5.87
N PRO A 105 -9.99 -3.22 7.19
CA PRO A 105 -9.11 -3.84 8.18
C PRO A 105 -8.99 -5.36 8.03
N ASP A 106 -8.01 -5.94 8.72
CA ASP A 106 -7.73 -7.38 8.76
C ASP A 106 -7.30 -8.02 7.43
N GLY A 107 -6.96 -7.20 6.44
CA GLY A 107 -6.33 -7.70 5.22
C GLY A 107 -5.00 -8.40 5.51
N ARG A 108 -4.66 -9.34 4.64
CA ARG A 108 -3.46 -10.17 4.73
C ARG A 108 -2.75 -10.19 3.40
N ALA A 109 -1.43 -10.04 3.43
CA ALA A 109 -0.58 -10.09 2.26
C ALA A 109 0.11 -11.45 2.16
N GLY A 110 0.33 -11.92 0.94
CA GLY A 110 1.15 -13.09 0.63
C GLY A 110 2.09 -12.81 -0.54
N VAL A 111 3.16 -13.59 -0.63
CA VAL A 111 3.98 -13.65 -1.85
C VAL A 111 3.35 -14.67 -2.80
N VAL A 112 3.23 -14.33 -4.08
CA VAL A 112 2.62 -15.21 -5.08
C VAL A 112 3.32 -16.56 -5.10
N GLY A 113 2.52 -17.64 -5.06
CA GLY A 113 3.02 -19.02 -5.08
C GLY A 113 3.59 -19.55 -3.76
N SER A 114 3.75 -18.73 -2.72
CA SER A 114 4.30 -19.18 -1.43
C SER A 114 3.32 -20.02 -0.59
N GLY A 115 2.01 -19.82 -0.78
CA GLY A 115 0.96 -20.39 0.07
C GLY A 115 0.89 -19.77 1.48
N GLU A 116 1.80 -18.86 1.81
CA GLU A 116 1.85 -18.16 3.10
C GLU A 116 1.16 -16.80 3.01
N SER A 117 0.50 -16.42 4.10
CA SER A 117 -0.20 -15.14 4.24
C SER A 117 -0.01 -14.59 5.64
N HIS A 118 0.32 -13.31 5.75
CA HIS A 118 0.56 -12.62 7.00
C HIS A 118 -0.22 -11.29 7.07
N PRO A 119 -0.62 -10.83 8.27
CA PRO A 119 -1.21 -9.51 8.43
C PRO A 119 -0.29 -8.43 7.89
N LEU A 120 -0.85 -7.32 7.42
CA LEU A 120 -0.07 -6.12 7.14
C LEU A 120 0.11 -5.34 8.47
N PRO A 121 1.34 -5.21 9.01
CA PRO A 121 1.54 -4.65 10.35
C PRO A 121 1.15 -3.17 10.49
N TRP A 122 1.00 -2.47 9.36
CA TRP A 122 0.55 -1.08 9.30
C TRP A 122 -0.96 -0.91 9.04
N ALA A 123 -1.71 -2.00 8.86
CA ALA A 123 -3.14 -1.95 8.53
C ALA A 123 -4.07 -2.45 9.66
N GLY A 124 -3.54 -2.67 10.87
CA GLY A 124 -4.31 -2.98 12.09
C GLY A 124 -4.52 -1.78 13.02
#